data_AF-A0A359MR28-F1
#
_entry.id   AF-A0A359MR28-F1
#
_cell.length_a   1.000
_cell.length_b   1.000
_cell.length_c   1.000
_cell.angle_alpha   90.00
_cell.angle_beta   90.00
_cell.angle_gamma   90.00
#
_symmetry.space_group_name_H-M   'P 1'
#
loop_
_entity.id
_entity.type
_entity.pdbx_description
1 polymer ?
#
loop_
_entity_poly.entity_id
_entity_poly.type
_entity_poly.pdbx_seq_one_letter_code
_entity_poly.pdbx_strand_id
1 'polypeptide(L)'
;MNDTNEMLLEFESKSQNESFARTVVAAFAAQLDPTIEELADIKTAVSEAVTNSIIHGYVDCIGKIRMKCVLCNNELTVEIQDFGVGIDNIPEAMEPLYTTRPELERSGMGFSFMEAFMDQLEVQSTVGEGTVVRMKKRVGKPDKIKDDTQQTKQQHLVHD
;
A
#
# COMPACT_ATOMS: atom_id res chain seq x y z
N MET A 1 -17.21 -7.39 -22.05
CA MET A 1 -17.63 -6.78 -20.79
C MET A 1 -16.35 -6.48 -20.03
N ASN A 2 -16.18 -5.29 -19.47
CA ASN A 2 -15.04 -5.05 -18.58
C ASN A 2 -15.34 -5.82 -17.30
N ASP A 3 -14.78 -7.02 -17.14
CA ASP A 3 -14.93 -7.83 -15.94
C ASP A 3 -14.28 -7.09 -14.78
N THR A 4 -15.11 -6.31 -14.09
CA THR A 4 -14.72 -5.47 -12.97
C THR A 4 -15.42 -6.02 -11.74
N ASN A 5 -14.67 -6.35 -10.71
CA ASN A 5 -15.19 -6.76 -9.42
C ASN A 5 -14.77 -5.75 -8.36
N GLU A 6 -15.64 -5.40 -7.43
CA GLU A 6 -15.34 -4.43 -6.38
C GLU A 6 -15.79 -4.90 -5.00
N MET A 7 -15.07 -4.42 -4.00
CA MET A 7 -15.34 -4.67 -2.59
C MET A 7 -15.10 -3.39 -1.80
N LEU A 8 -16.00 -3.11 -0.86
CA LEU A 8 -15.87 -2.03 0.10
C LEU A 8 -15.95 -2.62 1.51
N LEU A 9 -14.96 -2.32 2.34
CA LEU A 9 -14.90 -2.72 3.73
C LEU A 9 -14.69 -1.47 4.60
N GLU A 10 -15.45 -1.33 5.67
CA GLU A 10 -15.27 -0.27 6.66
C GLU A 10 -15.12 -0.88 8.06
N PHE A 11 -14.10 -0.47 8.81
CA PHE A 11 -13.77 -1.02 10.12
C PHE A 11 -13.19 0.05 11.05
N GLU A 12 -13.15 -0.23 12.36
CA GLU A 12 -12.59 0.69 13.35
C GLU A 12 -11.05 0.72 13.27
N SER A 13 -10.43 1.87 13.55
CA SER A 13 -8.98 2.07 13.61
C SER A 13 -8.31 1.43 14.84
N LYS A 14 -8.60 0.15 15.05
CA LYS A 14 -8.05 -0.70 16.10
C LYS A 14 -6.95 -1.58 15.51
N SER A 15 -5.81 -1.71 16.20
CA SER A 15 -4.65 -2.48 15.71
C SER A 15 -4.96 -3.95 15.41
N GLN A 16 -5.95 -4.56 16.09
CA GLN A 16 -6.39 -5.92 15.78
C GLN A 16 -6.92 -6.05 14.34
N ASN A 17 -7.49 -4.98 13.79
CA ASN A 17 -8.07 -4.95 12.45
C ASN A 17 -7.01 -4.83 11.34
N GLU A 18 -5.74 -4.55 11.64
CA GLU A 18 -4.66 -4.60 10.64
C GLU A 18 -4.56 -6.00 10.02
N SER A 19 -4.56 -7.03 10.88
CA SER A 19 -4.52 -8.43 10.44
C SER A 19 -5.75 -8.85 9.63
N PHE A 20 -6.90 -8.29 9.99
CA PHE A 20 -8.15 -8.50 9.29
C PHE A 20 -8.11 -7.88 7.88
N ALA A 21 -7.69 -6.62 7.75
CA ALA A 21 -7.57 -5.93 6.47
C ALA A 21 -6.63 -6.69 5.51
N ARG A 22 -5.46 -7.14 5.99
CA ARG A 22 -4.53 -7.97 5.21
C ARG A 22 -5.18 -9.26 4.69
N THR A 23 -5.98 -9.91 5.54
CA THR A 23 -6.64 -11.18 5.19
C THR A 23 -7.71 -10.95 4.12
N VAL A 24 -8.52 -9.90 4.28
CA VAL A 24 -9.59 -9.57 3.35
C VAL A 24 -9.04 -9.16 1.98
N VAL A 25 -8.03 -8.28 1.93
CA VAL A 25 -7.44 -7.89 0.64
C VAL A 25 -6.78 -9.07 -0.06
N ALA A 26 -6.09 -9.95 0.68
CA ALA A 26 -5.45 -11.13 0.12
C ALA A 26 -6.47 -12.11 -0.48
N ALA A 27 -7.56 -12.37 0.24
CA ALA A 27 -8.64 -13.22 -0.24
C ALA A 27 -9.29 -12.65 -1.52
N PHE A 28 -9.46 -11.32 -1.59
CA PHE A 28 -10.02 -10.68 -2.77
C PHE A 28 -9.05 -10.70 -3.95
N ALA A 29 -7.77 -10.39 -3.71
CA ALA A 29 -6.72 -10.39 -4.73
C ALA A 29 -6.41 -11.78 -5.30
N ALA A 30 -6.66 -12.85 -4.53
CA ALA A 30 -6.44 -14.24 -4.96
C ALA A 30 -7.25 -14.62 -6.22
N GLN A 31 -8.33 -13.90 -6.53
CA GLN A 31 -9.10 -14.07 -7.77
C GLN A 31 -8.30 -13.75 -9.05
N LEU A 32 -7.17 -13.05 -8.94
CA LEU A 32 -6.27 -12.75 -10.05
C LEU A 32 -5.15 -13.79 -10.23
N ASP A 33 -5.17 -14.89 -9.45
CA ASP A 33 -4.12 -15.91 -9.40
C ASP A 33 -2.69 -15.36 -9.18
N PRO A 34 -2.46 -14.49 -8.16
CA PRO A 34 -1.14 -13.94 -7.89
C PRO A 34 -0.15 -14.99 -7.38
N THR A 35 1.13 -14.74 -7.59
CA THR A 35 2.20 -15.46 -6.91
C THR A 35 2.17 -15.20 -5.40
N ILE A 36 2.82 -16.07 -4.63
CA ILE A 36 2.95 -15.90 -3.17
C ILE A 36 3.66 -14.59 -2.82
N GLU A 37 4.64 -14.19 -3.64
CA GLU A 37 5.40 -12.95 -3.50
C GLU A 37 4.51 -11.72 -3.75
N GLU A 38 3.80 -11.67 -4.88
CA GLU A 38 2.85 -10.57 -5.16
C GLU A 38 1.77 -10.45 -4.08
N LEU A 39 1.27 -11.57 -3.56
CA LEU A 39 0.29 -11.56 -2.48
C LEU A 39 0.90 -11.05 -1.16
N ALA A 40 2.16 -11.36 -0.88
CA ALA A 40 2.89 -10.84 0.28
C ALA A 40 3.12 -9.33 0.17
N ASP A 41 3.51 -8.84 -1.00
CA ASP A 41 3.65 -7.42 -1.32
C ASP A 41 2.36 -6.65 -1.05
N ILE A 42 1.24 -7.11 -1.61
CA ILE A 42 -0.09 -6.49 -1.44
C ILE A 42 -0.47 -6.42 0.05
N LYS A 43 -0.28 -7.52 0.79
CA LYS A 43 -0.58 -7.55 2.23
C LYS A 43 0.27 -6.55 3.01
N THR A 44 1.56 -6.45 2.68
CA THR A 44 2.47 -5.53 3.36
C THR A 44 2.07 -4.08 3.08
N ALA A 45 1.86 -3.72 1.82
CA ALA A 45 1.43 -2.37 1.43
C ALA A 45 0.10 -1.97 2.09
N VAL A 46 -0.89 -2.86 2.13
CA VAL A 46 -2.16 -2.61 2.85
C VAL A 46 -1.96 -2.50 4.35
N SER A 47 -1.07 -3.30 4.93
CA SER A 47 -0.73 -3.18 6.36
C SER A 47 -0.16 -1.79 6.66
N GLU A 48 0.79 -1.31 5.87
CA GLU A 48 1.41 0.00 6.09
C GLU A 48 0.39 1.14 5.95
N ALA A 49 -0.47 1.10 4.94
CA ALA A 49 -1.51 2.12 4.76
C ALA A 49 -2.54 2.15 5.92
N VAL A 50 -2.98 0.98 6.40
CA VAL A 50 -3.90 0.87 7.54
C VAL A 50 -3.22 1.30 8.83
N THR A 51 -1.97 0.89 9.05
CA THR A 51 -1.16 1.31 10.20
C THR A 51 -0.96 2.81 10.22
N ASN A 52 -0.70 3.44 9.06
CA ASN A 52 -0.59 4.88 8.95
C ASN A 52 -1.90 5.58 9.35
N SER A 53 -3.04 5.06 8.91
CA SER A 53 -4.37 5.58 9.30
C SER A 53 -4.57 5.51 10.82
N ILE A 54 -4.19 4.40 11.45
CA ILE A 54 -4.34 4.19 12.89
C ILE A 54 -3.43 5.12 13.70
N ILE A 55 -2.15 5.22 13.32
CA ILE A 55 -1.13 5.92 14.13
C ILE A 55 -1.12 7.42 13.87
N HIS A 56 -1.21 7.81 12.60
CA HIS A 56 -1.04 9.19 12.16
C HIS A 56 -2.38 9.87 11.86
N GLY A 57 -3.37 9.14 11.33
CA GLY A 57 -4.71 9.67 11.08
C GLY A 57 -5.52 9.86 12.37
N TYR A 58 -5.68 8.78 13.14
CA TYR A 58 -6.50 8.76 14.36
C TYR A 58 -5.67 8.85 15.64
N VAL A 59 -5.05 10.01 15.84
CA VAL A 59 -4.28 10.33 17.05
C VAL A 59 -5.16 10.21 18.29
N ASP A 60 -4.81 9.31 19.21
CA ASP A 60 -5.43 9.11 20.52
C ASP A 60 -6.96 8.90 20.50
N CYS A 61 -7.51 8.51 19.36
CA CYS A 61 -8.94 8.26 19.20
C CYS A 61 -9.20 7.05 18.27
N ILE A 62 -10.43 6.55 18.29
CA ILE A 62 -10.87 5.51 17.37
C ILE A 62 -11.76 6.14 16.31
N GLY A 63 -11.39 5.98 15.04
CA GLY A 63 -12.18 6.37 13.89
C GLY A 63 -12.49 5.20 12.97
N LYS A 64 -12.95 5.50 11.76
CA LYS A 64 -13.30 4.52 10.73
C LYS A 64 -12.28 4.52 9.61
N ILE A 65 -11.80 3.35 9.23
CA ILE A 65 -10.96 3.17 8.05
C ILE A 65 -11.81 2.48 6.99
N ARG A 66 -11.79 3.04 5.79
CA ARG A 66 -12.49 2.50 4.62
C ARG A 66 -11.46 1.96 3.63
N MET A 67 -11.58 0.67 3.33
CA MET A 67 -10.78 -0.01 2.31
C MET A 67 -11.67 -0.33 1.11
N LYS A 68 -11.37 0.25 -0.05
CA LYS A 68 -12.02 -0.08 -1.32
C LYS A 68 -11.03 -0.84 -2.20
N CYS A 69 -11.44 -1.99 -2.71
CA CYS A 69 -10.67 -2.79 -3.66
C CYS A 69 -11.43 -2.92 -4.96
N VAL A 70 -10.72 -2.77 -6.08
CA VAL A 70 -11.28 -2.97 -7.43
C VAL A 70 -10.33 -3.87 -8.21
N LEU A 71 -10.87 -4.96 -8.76
CA LEU A 71 -10.21 -5.80 -9.75
C LEU A 71 -10.70 -5.39 -11.13
N CYS A 72 -9.79 -5.13 -12.05
CA CYS A 72 -10.12 -4.90 -13.46
C CYS A 72 -9.02 -5.49 -14.34
N ASN A 73 -9.38 -6.49 -15.15
CA ASN A 73 -8.41 -7.35 -15.83
C ASN A 73 -7.42 -7.96 -14.80
N ASN A 74 -6.11 -7.87 -15.04
CA ASN A 74 -5.07 -8.35 -14.13
C ASN A 74 -4.53 -7.27 -13.18
N GLU A 75 -5.34 -6.27 -12.82
CA GLU A 75 -4.91 -5.17 -11.95
C GLU A 75 -5.81 -5.07 -10.72
N LEU A 76 -5.18 -5.03 -9.54
CA LEU A 76 -5.81 -4.69 -8.28
C LEU A 76 -5.54 -3.20 -7.99
N THR A 77 -6.60 -2.44 -7.77
CA THR A 77 -6.53 -1.12 -7.14
C THR A 77 -7.03 -1.24 -5.70
N VAL A 78 -6.26 -0.73 -4.74
CA VAL A 78 -6.65 -0.63 -3.33
C VAL A 78 -6.63 0.84 -2.91
N GLU A 79 -7.70 1.30 -2.28
CA GLU A 79 -7.80 2.62 -1.69
C GLU A 79 -8.06 2.47 -0.19
N ILE A 80 -7.19 3.05 0.64
CA ILE A 80 -7.33 3.13 2.09
C ILE A 80 -7.62 4.59 2.44
N GLN A 81 -8.77 4.83 3.03
CA GLN A 81 -9.22 6.15 3.46
C GLN A 81 -9.42 6.19 4.97
N ASP A 82 -8.85 7.20 5.61
CA ASP A 82 -9.21 7.65 6.94
C ASP A 82 -9.85 9.04 6.90
N PHE A 83 -10.49 9.41 8.00
CA PHE A 83 -11.15 10.70 8.23
C PHE A 83 -10.51 11.40 9.43
N GLY A 84 -9.20 11.19 9.61
CA GLY A 84 -8.42 11.67 10.72
C GLY A 84 -7.89 13.10 10.52
N VAL A 85 -6.76 13.39 11.16
CA VAL A 85 -6.17 14.74 11.17
C VAL A 85 -5.61 15.19 9.82
N GLY A 86 -5.37 14.27 8.89
CA GLY A 86 -4.73 14.55 7.60
C GLY A 86 -3.22 14.81 7.70
N ILE A 87 -2.61 15.09 6.55
CA ILE A 87 -1.18 15.32 6.35
C ILE A 87 -1.02 16.73 5.77
N ASP A 88 -0.27 17.59 6.46
CA ASP A 88 -0.03 18.98 6.05
C ASP A 88 0.92 19.07 4.84
N ASN A 89 2.00 18.29 4.87
CA ASN A 89 3.02 18.26 3.82
C ASN A 89 3.23 16.82 3.31
N ILE A 90 2.51 16.44 2.26
CA ILE A 90 2.61 15.10 1.65
C ILE A 90 4.02 14.79 1.13
N PRO A 91 4.69 15.66 0.36
CA PRO A 91 6.06 15.42 -0.07
C PRO A 91 7.02 15.06 1.06
N GLU A 92 6.98 15.79 2.17
CA GLU A 92 7.82 15.53 3.34
C GLU A 92 7.41 14.22 4.03
N ALA A 93 6.10 13.96 4.18
CA ALA A 93 5.62 12.72 4.76
C ALA A 93 6.04 11.46 3.98
N MET A 94 6.29 11.59 2.68
CA MET A 94 6.76 10.52 1.81
C MET A 94 8.29 10.36 1.81
N GLU A 95 9.05 11.26 2.44
CA GLU A 95 10.50 11.09 2.57
C GLU A 95 10.83 9.85 3.42
N PRO A 96 11.78 8.99 2.98
CA PRO A 96 12.18 7.84 3.76
C PRO A 96 12.66 8.24 5.17
N LEU A 97 12.28 7.45 6.17
CA LEU A 97 12.59 7.66 7.58
C LEU A 97 11.88 8.85 8.25
N TYR A 98 11.03 9.58 7.54
CA TYR A 98 10.22 10.63 8.14
C TYR A 98 9.11 10.04 9.01
N THR A 99 8.92 10.59 10.21
CA THR A 99 7.80 10.24 11.08
C THR A 99 7.41 11.41 11.98
N THR A 100 6.11 11.62 12.17
CA THR A 100 5.57 12.55 13.16
C THR A 100 5.49 11.96 14.57
N ARG A 101 5.87 10.68 14.73
CA ARG A 101 5.76 9.89 15.96
C ARG A 101 7.07 9.15 16.32
N PRO A 102 8.21 9.85 16.47
CA PRO A 102 9.49 9.20 16.79
C PRO A 102 9.47 8.47 18.13
N GLU A 103 8.64 8.91 19.08
CA GLU A 103 8.44 8.31 20.40
C GLU A 103 7.83 6.90 20.35
N LEU A 104 7.18 6.54 19.24
CA LEU A 104 6.58 5.21 19.02
C LEU A 104 7.55 4.26 18.30
N GLU A 105 8.84 4.58 18.23
CA GLU A 105 9.91 3.81 17.58
C GLU A 105 9.56 3.43 16.12
N ARG A 106 8.83 4.30 15.42
CA ARG A 106 8.42 4.08 14.03
C ARG A 106 9.56 4.40 13.08
N SER A 107 9.80 3.50 12.14
CA SER A 107 10.91 3.60 11.19
C SER A 107 10.73 4.70 10.14
N GLY A 108 9.50 5.21 9.93
CA GLY A 108 9.21 6.15 8.85
C GLY A 108 9.31 5.54 7.45
N MET A 109 9.18 4.22 7.33
CA MET A 109 9.36 3.48 6.06
C MET A 109 8.06 3.06 5.38
N GLY A 110 6.90 3.40 5.94
CA GLY A 110 5.60 2.89 5.46
C GLY A 110 5.33 3.21 3.99
N PHE A 111 5.53 4.47 3.58
CA PHE A 111 5.38 4.85 2.16
C PHE A 111 6.44 4.20 1.26
N SER A 112 7.68 4.08 1.72
CA SER A 112 8.73 3.40 0.95
C SER A 112 8.40 1.92 0.70
N PHE A 113 7.79 1.22 1.66
CA PHE A 113 7.28 -0.13 1.43
C PHE A 113 6.13 -0.16 0.43
N MET A 114 5.18 0.76 0.53
CA MET A 114 4.08 0.85 -0.45
C MET A 114 4.61 1.12 -1.87
N GLU A 115 5.59 2.02 -2.04
CA GLU A 115 6.23 2.30 -3.33
C GLU A 115 7.02 1.11 -3.88
N ALA A 116 7.72 0.37 -3.00
CA ALA A 116 8.49 -0.80 -3.41
C ALA A 116 7.62 -1.99 -3.82
N PHE A 117 6.50 -2.20 -3.12
CA PHE A 117 5.66 -3.37 -3.28
C PHE A 117 4.49 -3.17 -4.27
N MET A 118 4.13 -1.94 -4.60
CA MET A 118 3.05 -1.60 -5.54
C MET A 118 3.60 -0.98 -6.82
N ASP A 119 2.87 -1.09 -7.93
CA ASP A 119 3.28 -0.48 -9.22
C ASP A 119 3.04 1.04 -9.25
N GLN A 120 2.02 1.52 -8.52
CA GLN A 120 1.65 2.93 -8.40
C GLN A 120 1.19 3.23 -6.98
N LEU A 121 1.55 4.40 -6.48
CA LEU A 121 1.11 4.98 -5.22
C LEU A 121 0.67 6.43 -5.46
N GLU A 122 -0.50 6.78 -4.96
CA GLU A 122 -1.03 8.15 -4.93
C GLU A 122 -1.55 8.45 -3.52
N VAL A 123 -1.16 9.58 -2.97
CA VAL A 123 -1.59 10.05 -1.64
C VAL A 123 -2.30 11.38 -1.80
N GLN A 124 -3.51 11.47 -1.28
CA GLN A 124 -4.30 12.69 -1.20
C GLN A 124 -4.66 12.92 0.26
N SER A 125 -4.49 14.14 0.77
CA SER A 125 -4.80 14.44 2.16
C SER A 125 -5.23 15.90 2.29
N THR A 126 -6.10 16.16 3.25
CA THR A 126 -6.50 17.53 3.63
C THR A 126 -6.53 17.61 5.15
N VAL A 127 -5.84 18.60 5.70
CA VAL A 127 -5.75 18.81 7.15
C VAL A 127 -7.15 18.97 7.74
N GLY A 128 -7.48 18.13 8.71
CA GLY A 128 -8.78 18.09 9.38
C GLY A 128 -9.86 17.28 8.65
N GLU A 129 -9.61 16.77 7.44
CA GLU A 129 -10.56 15.94 6.68
C GLU A 129 -10.13 14.48 6.53
N GLY A 130 -8.83 14.20 6.59
CA GLY A 130 -8.27 12.85 6.54
C GLY A 130 -7.37 12.60 5.34
N THR A 131 -7.04 11.33 5.11
CA THR A 131 -6.10 10.90 4.07
C THR A 131 -6.68 9.76 3.24
N VAL A 132 -6.37 9.76 1.94
CA VAL A 132 -6.66 8.69 0.99
C VAL A 132 -5.34 8.23 0.37
N VAL A 133 -5.00 6.96 0.58
CA VAL A 133 -3.87 6.29 -0.06
C VAL A 133 -4.40 5.31 -1.10
N ARG A 134 -4.06 5.56 -2.37
CA ARG A 134 -4.46 4.71 -3.50
C ARG A 134 -3.24 4.00 -4.08
N MET A 135 -3.32 2.68 -4.16
CA MET A 135 -2.25 1.81 -4.62
C MET A 135 -2.74 0.92 -5.76
N LYS A 136 -1.86 0.60 -6.71
CA LYS A 136 -2.17 -0.37 -7.79
C LYS A 136 -1.09 -1.43 -7.90
N LYS A 137 -1.49 -2.67 -8.16
CA LYS A 137 -0.59 -3.79 -8.46
C LYS A 137 -1.14 -4.55 -9.67
N ARG A 138 -0.29 -4.74 -10.67
CA ARG A 138 -0.58 -5.63 -11.80
C ARG A 138 -0.08 -7.03 -11.49
N VAL A 139 -0.99 -7.98 -11.47
CA VAL A 139 -0.71 -9.39 -11.17
C VAL A 139 -0.24 -10.12 -12.43
N GLY A 140 0.75 -11.00 -12.28
CA GLY A 140 1.35 -11.77 -13.36
C GLY A 140 2.38 -10.97 -14.18
N LYS A 141 2.87 -9.86 -13.64
CA LYS A 141 3.96 -9.08 -14.24
C LYS A 141 5.30 -9.59 -13.69
N PRO A 142 6.33 -9.81 -14.53
CA PRO A 142 7.66 -10.16 -14.01
C PRO A 142 8.21 -9.00 -13.14
N ASP A 143 8.84 -9.36 -12.01
CA ASP A 143 9.39 -8.38 -11.07
C ASP A 143 10.43 -7.48 -11.73
N LYS A 144 10.28 -6.16 -11.60
CA LYS A 144 11.25 -5.17 -12.11
C LYS A 144 12.66 -5.35 -11.52
N ILE A 145 12.78 -5.94 -10.33
CA ILE A 145 14.05 -6.10 -9.61
C ILE A 145 15.00 -7.11 -10.32
N LYS A 146 14.47 -7.99 -11.18
CA LYS A 146 15.28 -9.03 -11.85
C LYS A 146 15.87 -8.60 -13.20
N ASP A 147 15.42 -7.49 -13.79
CA ASP A 147 15.90 -7.03 -15.11
C ASP A 147 17.22 -6.27 -15.03
N ASP A 148 17.45 -5.48 -13.96
CA ASP A 148 18.70 -4.71 -13.81
C ASP A 148 19.92 -5.60 -13.53
N THR A 149 19.72 -6.82 -13.00
CA THR A 149 20.85 -7.74 -12.76
C THR A 149 21.22 -8.58 -13.99
N GLN A 150 20.35 -8.63 -15.01
CA GLN A 150 20.63 -9.37 -16.25
C GLN A 150 21.22 -8.49 -17.35
N GLN A 151 20.92 -7.19 -17.40
CA GLN A 151 21.53 -6.28 -18.37
C GLN A 151 23.02 -6.01 -18.12
N THR A 152 23.48 -6.01 -16.86
CA THR A 152 24.90 -5.78 -16.54
C THR A 152 25.79 -6.98 -16.88
N LYS A 153 25.25 -8.20 -16.95
CA LYS A 153 26.03 -9.40 -17.30
C LYS A 153 26.21 -9.61 -18.80
N GLN A 154 25.36 -9.06 -19.66
CA GLN A 154 25.52 -9.18 -21.12
C GLN A 154 26.51 -8.17 -21.72
N GLN A 155 26.83 -7.07 -21.03
CA GLN A 155 27.83 -6.11 -21.52
C GLN A 155 29.28 -6.48 -21.18
N HIS A 156 29.51 -7.41 -20.24
CA HIS A 156 30.87 -7.85 -19.86
C HIS A 156 31.39 -9.10 -20.61
N LEU A 157 30.59 -9.68 -21.52
CA LEU A 157 30.95 -10.88 -22.29
C LEU A 157 31.28 -10.59 -23.77
N VAL A 158 31.35 -9.32 -24.17
CA VAL A 158 31.68 -8.92 -25.56
C VAL A 158 33.11 -8.33 -25.66
N HIS A 159 33.88 -8.32 -24.56
CA HIS A 159 35.22 -7.73 -24.56
C HIS A 159 36.36 -8.63 -24.03
N ASP A 160 36.14 -9.94 -23.88
CA ASP A 160 37.22 -10.91 -23.67
C ASP A 160 37.19 -12.04 -24.72
#